data_AF-A0A6P0XD50-F1
#
_entry.id   AF-A0A6P0XD50-F1
#
_cell.length_a   1.000
_cell.length_b   1.000
_cell.length_c   1.000
_cell.angle_alpha   90.00
_cell.angle_beta   90.00
_cell.angle_gamma   90.00
#
_symmetry.space_group_name_H-M   'P 1'
#
loop_
_entity.id
_entity.type
_entity.pdbx_description
1 polymer ?
#
loop_
_entity_poly.entity_id
_entity_poly.type
_entity_poly.pdbx_seq_one_letter_code
_entity_poly.pdbx_strand_id
1 'polypeptide(L)'
;GGVRILNEDVVQWRDISREVIEQVTTEEQQELERRDRLYRGCRPLPNVHHRRVILVDDGIATGSTLRAAIAVLQQQQPESIIIAVPVIPPLVCQELKAEVDKVVYLKMPKHLHSISLWYDDFAQTTDEEVRQLLQEANCELTSIEKYS
;
A
#
# COMPACT_ATOMS: atom_id res chain seq x y z
N GLY A 1 0.74 -11.61 -8.18
CA GLY A 1 -0.44 -12.35 -7.72
C GLY A 1 -1.53 -11.34 -7.44
N GLY A 2 -2.59 -11.34 -8.24
CA GLY A 2 -3.72 -10.41 -8.07
C GLY A 2 -4.49 -10.76 -6.81
N VAL A 3 -4.35 -9.92 -5.78
CA VAL A 3 -5.18 -10.02 -4.59
C VAL A 3 -6.31 -9.02 -4.73
N ARG A 4 -7.52 -9.57 -4.76
CA ARG A 4 -8.77 -8.81 -4.81
C ARG A 4 -9.14 -8.43 -3.37
N ILE A 5 -9.22 -7.14 -3.11
CA ILE A 5 -9.56 -6.60 -1.80
C ILE A 5 -10.87 -5.84 -2.00
N LEU A 6 -11.99 -6.53 -1.75
CA LEU A 6 -13.28 -5.86 -1.67
C LEU A 6 -13.41 -5.27 -0.28
N ASN A 7 -13.63 -3.96 -0.21
CA ASN A 7 -14.10 -3.33 1.01
C ASN A 7 -15.58 -3.71 1.18
N GLU A 8 -15.84 -4.77 1.95
CA GLU A 8 -17.17 -5.34 2.16
C GLU A 8 -18.15 -4.34 2.79
N ASP A 9 -17.65 -3.31 3.49
CA ASP A 9 -18.46 -2.25 4.10
C ASP A 9 -19.06 -1.28 3.07
N VAL A 10 -18.45 -1.14 1.88
CA VAL A 10 -18.99 -0.30 0.79
C VAL A 10 -20.07 -1.04 0.00
N VAL A 11 -19.99 -2.37 -0.06
CA VAL A 11 -20.93 -3.23 -0.81
C VAL A 11 -22.29 -3.32 -0.11
N GLN A 12 -22.36 -3.15 1.21
CA GLN A 12 -23.63 -3.22 1.95
C GLN A 12 -24.48 -1.93 1.89
N TRP A 13 -23.94 -0.80 1.41
CA TRP A 13 -24.64 0.49 1.46
C TRP A 13 -25.32 0.93 0.16
N ARG A 14 -25.16 0.18 -0.93
CA ARG A 14 -25.85 0.47 -2.19
C ARG A 14 -26.23 -0.83 -2.88
N ASP A 15 -27.43 -0.82 -3.44
CA ASP A 15 -28.03 -1.84 -4.31
C ASP A 15 -27.25 -1.93 -5.64
N ILE A 16 -25.94 -2.20 -5.56
CA ILE A 16 -25.03 -2.30 -6.70
C ILE A 16 -25.11 -3.74 -7.18
N SER A 17 -25.59 -3.92 -8.41
CA SER A 17 -25.72 -5.22 -9.02
C SER A 17 -24.35 -5.92 -9.12
N ARG A 18 -24.36 -7.25 -9.00
CA ARG A 18 -23.14 -8.07 -9.08
C ARG A 18 -22.40 -7.82 -10.39
N GLU A 19 -23.12 -7.55 -11.47
CA GLU A 19 -22.58 -7.23 -12.79
C GLU A 19 -21.76 -5.93 -12.78
N VAL A 20 -22.21 -4.89 -12.05
CA VAL A 20 -21.44 -3.63 -11.90
C VAL A 20 -20.18 -3.86 -11.07
N ILE A 21 -20.26 -4.70 -10.03
CA ILE A 21 -19.08 -5.07 -9.23
C ILE A 21 -18.06 -5.83 -10.08
N GLU A 22 -18.51 -6.77 -10.92
CA GLU A 22 -17.64 -7.54 -11.81
C GLU A 22 -17.01 -6.68 -12.91
N GLN A 23 -17.77 -5.76 -13.50
CA GLN A 23 -17.25 -4.83 -14.49
C GLN A 23 -16.18 -3.91 -13.89
N VAL A 24 -16.48 -3.24 -12.77
CA VAL A 24 -15.51 -2.37 -12.08
C VAL A 24 -14.29 -3.16 -11.62
N THR A 25 -14.47 -4.41 -11.14
CA THR A 25 -13.34 -5.28 -10.78
C THR A 25 -12.43 -5.52 -11.98
N THR A 26 -12.99 -5.77 -13.16
CA THR A 26 -12.22 -6.06 -14.37
C THR A 26 -11.44 -4.82 -14.83
N GLU A 27 -12.07 -3.65 -14.81
CA GLU A 27 -11.45 -2.38 -15.17
C GLU A 27 -10.30 -2.02 -14.21
N GLU A 28 -10.53 -2.13 -12.89
CA GLU A 28 -9.51 -1.89 -11.86
C GLU A 28 -8.33 -2.88 -11.97
N GLN A 29 -8.62 -4.15 -12.27
CA GLN A 29 -7.58 -5.17 -12.46
C GLN A 29 -6.70 -4.85 -13.68
N GLN A 30 -7.30 -4.40 -14.79
CA GLN A 30 -6.55 -3.98 -15.97
C GLN A 30 -5.66 -2.76 -15.68
N GLU A 31 -6.15 -1.80 -14.91
CA GLU A 31 -5.38 -0.63 -14.50
C GLU A 31 -4.23 -1.01 -13.56
N LEU A 32 -4.47 -1.92 -12.60
CA LEU A 32 -3.43 -2.47 -11.74
C LEU A 32 -2.33 -3.16 -12.57
N GLU A 33 -2.68 -3.96 -13.57
CA GLU A 33 -1.71 -4.60 -14.46
C GLU A 33 -0.95 -3.59 -15.33
N ARG A 34 -1.63 -2.54 -15.82
CA ARG A 34 -0.98 -1.48 -16.57
C ARG A 34 0.04 -0.75 -15.69
N ARG A 35 -0.33 -0.38 -14.47
CA ARG A 35 0.55 0.27 -13.49
C ARG A 35 1.70 -0.62 -13.06
N ASP A 36 1.46 -1.91 -12.82
CA ASP A 36 2.54 -2.85 -12.47
C ASP A 36 3.56 -2.93 -13.61
N ARG A 37 3.11 -3.03 -14.88
CA ARG A 37 4.00 -2.97 -16.05
C ARG A 37 4.72 -1.64 -16.17
N LEU A 38 4.06 -0.52 -15.92
CA LEU A 38 4.66 0.82 -16.04
C LEU A 38 5.71 1.10 -14.97
N TYR A 39 5.39 0.75 -13.71
CA TYR A 39 6.23 1.02 -12.56
C TYR A 39 7.33 0.00 -12.38
N ARG A 40 7.06 -1.28 -12.66
CA ARG A 40 8.02 -2.37 -12.47
C ARG A 40 8.77 -2.71 -13.75
N GLY A 41 8.17 -2.52 -14.93
CA GLY A 41 8.71 -3.03 -16.18
C GLY A 41 8.84 -4.55 -16.14
N CYS A 42 9.99 -5.08 -16.55
CA CYS A 42 10.31 -6.51 -16.47
C CYS A 42 11.03 -6.91 -15.16
N ARG A 43 11.07 -6.05 -14.14
CA ARG A 43 11.79 -6.35 -12.89
C ARG A 43 11.04 -7.40 -12.08
N PRO A 44 11.73 -8.37 -11.47
CA PRO A 44 11.08 -9.32 -10.56
C PRO A 44 10.56 -8.62 -9.31
N LEU A 45 9.62 -9.26 -8.60
CA LEU A 45 9.26 -8.86 -7.24
C LEU A 45 10.50 -8.97 -6.33
N PRO A 46 10.71 -8.02 -5.41
CA PRO A 46 11.79 -8.14 -4.43
C PRO A 46 11.55 -9.37 -3.56
N ASN A 47 12.61 -10.12 -3.27
CA ASN A 47 12.53 -11.25 -2.34
C ASN A 47 12.55 -10.72 -0.90
N VAL A 48 11.43 -10.89 -0.20
CA VAL A 48 11.26 -10.44 1.19
C VAL A 48 11.46 -11.55 2.23
N HIS A 49 11.77 -12.78 1.80
CA HIS A 49 11.96 -13.91 2.70
C HIS A 49 13.09 -13.64 3.70
N HIS A 50 12.81 -13.80 5.00
CA HIS A 50 13.75 -13.47 6.09
C HIS A 50 14.30 -12.04 6.02
N ARG A 51 13.54 -11.10 5.46
CA ARG A 51 13.85 -9.67 5.48
C ARG A 51 12.85 -8.90 6.33
N ARG A 52 13.31 -7.79 6.89
CA ARG A 52 12.44 -6.79 7.50
C ARG A 52 11.82 -5.92 6.42
N VAL A 53 10.49 -5.90 6.38
CA VAL A 53 9.71 -5.12 5.41
C VAL A 53 9.11 -3.91 6.11
N ILE A 54 9.28 -2.73 5.53
CA ILE A 54 8.64 -1.49 5.99
C ILE A 54 7.59 -1.09 4.95
N LEU A 55 6.33 -1.12 5.36
CA LEU A 55 5.20 -0.61 4.61
C LEU A 55 5.00 0.87 4.92
N VAL A 56 5.06 1.71 3.88
CA VAL A 56 4.94 3.17 3.99
C VAL A 56 3.75 3.63 3.16
N ASP A 57 2.99 4.58 3.68
CA ASP A 57 1.87 5.24 3.00
C ASP A 57 1.76 6.71 3.45
N ASP A 58 1.03 7.54 2.72
CA ASP A 58 0.79 8.95 3.05
C ASP A 58 -0.13 9.13 4.28
N GLY A 59 -0.95 8.13 4.56
CA GLY A 59 -1.77 8.08 5.74
C GLY A 59 -2.75 6.91 5.66
N ILE A 60 -3.34 6.57 6.80
CA ILE A 60 -4.24 5.43 6.89
C ILE A 60 -5.59 5.91 7.36
N ALA A 61 -6.60 5.84 6.50
CA ALA A 61 -7.98 6.12 6.88
C ALA A 61 -8.67 4.86 7.45
N THR A 62 -8.79 3.80 6.65
CA THR A 62 -9.46 2.54 7.04
C THR A 62 -8.48 1.37 7.26
N GLY A 63 -7.30 1.42 6.63
CA GLY A 63 -6.31 0.34 6.69
C GLY A 63 -6.57 -0.84 5.74
N SER A 64 -7.67 -0.85 4.98
CA SER A 64 -8.06 -1.99 4.13
C SER A 64 -6.97 -2.39 3.11
N THR A 65 -6.36 -1.41 2.44
CA THR A 65 -5.28 -1.64 1.46
C THR A 65 -4.05 -2.27 2.12
N LEU A 66 -3.66 -1.77 3.30
CA LEU A 66 -2.51 -2.29 4.03
C LEU A 66 -2.73 -3.71 4.54
N ARG A 67 -3.92 -4.03 5.08
CA ARG A 67 -4.22 -5.39 5.56
C ARG A 67 -4.04 -6.44 4.47
N ALA A 68 -4.43 -6.11 3.25
CA ALA A 68 -4.21 -7.01 2.13
C ALA A 68 -2.74 -7.12 1.71
N ALA A 69 -1.99 -6.02 1.73
CA ALA A 69 -0.55 -6.05 1.50
C ALA A 69 0.15 -6.91 2.57
N ILE A 70 -0.25 -6.78 3.84
CA ILE A 70 0.24 -7.60 4.95
C ILE A 70 -0.07 -9.08 4.69
N ALA A 71 -1.31 -9.42 4.31
CA ALA A 71 -1.70 -10.80 4.01
C ALA A 71 -0.87 -11.44 2.88
N VAL A 72 -0.50 -10.65 1.85
CA VAL A 72 0.39 -11.09 0.76
C VAL A 72 1.83 -11.25 1.25
N LEU A 73 2.32 -10.33 2.06
CA LEU A 73 3.69 -10.35 2.57
C LEU A 73 3.91 -11.51 3.55
N GLN A 74 2.95 -11.78 4.44
CA GLN A 74 3.05 -12.88 5.40
C GLN A 74 3.27 -14.24 4.71
N GLN A 75 2.66 -14.47 3.55
CA GLN A 75 2.86 -15.69 2.76
C GLN A 75 4.30 -15.85 2.23
N GLN A 76 5.05 -14.76 2.14
CA GLN A 76 6.45 -14.75 1.70
C GLN A 76 7.44 -14.90 2.87
N GLN A 77 6.94 -15.09 4.09
CA GLN A 77 7.73 -15.35 5.31
C GLN A 77 8.85 -14.32 5.55
N PRO A 78 8.52 -13.02 5.68
CA PRO A 78 9.47 -12.01 6.11
C PRO A 78 9.91 -12.24 7.56
N GLU A 79 11.04 -11.65 7.92
CA GLU A 79 11.51 -11.64 9.32
C GLU A 79 10.59 -10.80 10.21
N SER A 80 10.10 -9.67 9.67
CA SER A 80 9.20 -8.76 10.38
C SER A 80 8.52 -7.80 9.39
N ILE A 81 7.31 -7.36 9.70
CA ILE A 81 6.55 -6.34 8.99
C ILE A 81 6.36 -5.13 9.90
N ILE A 82 6.74 -3.95 9.40
CA ILE A 82 6.61 -2.68 10.12
C ILE A 82 5.78 -1.74 9.25
N ILE A 83 4.80 -1.06 9.84
CA ILE A 83 4.05 0.02 9.19
C ILE A 83 4.64 1.35 9.64
N ALA A 84 4.85 2.28 8.72
CA ALA A 84 5.30 3.64 9.01
C ALA A 84 4.48 4.66 8.20
N VAL A 85 3.65 5.45 8.89
CA VAL A 85 2.74 6.41 8.24
C VAL A 85 2.65 7.74 8.98
N PRO A 86 2.44 8.88 8.31
CA PRO A 86 2.30 10.17 9.00
C PRO A 86 1.08 10.26 9.92
N VAL A 87 -0.09 9.78 9.45
CA VAL A 87 -1.36 9.91 10.19
C VAL A 87 -2.19 8.63 10.15
N ILE A 88 -2.80 8.27 11.29
CA ILE A 88 -3.62 7.06 11.46
C ILE A 88 -4.64 7.27 12.61
N PRO A 89 -5.90 6.84 12.52
CA PRO A 89 -6.85 6.99 13.62
C PRO A 89 -6.59 5.93 14.71
N PRO A 90 -6.94 6.21 15.98
CA PRO A 90 -6.66 5.31 17.10
C PRO A 90 -7.16 3.87 16.92
N LEU A 91 -8.38 3.69 16.40
CA LEU A 91 -8.99 2.38 16.21
C LEU A 91 -8.17 1.53 15.21
N VAL A 92 -7.90 2.08 14.03
CA VAL A 92 -7.12 1.37 12.99
C VAL A 92 -5.68 1.10 13.45
N CYS A 93 -5.08 2.01 14.22
CA CYS A 93 -3.76 1.78 14.81
C CYS A 93 -3.76 0.59 15.77
N GLN A 94 -4.77 0.49 16.62
CA GLN A 94 -4.91 -0.62 17.55
C GLN A 94 -5.09 -1.95 16.81
N GLU A 95 -5.92 -1.97 15.78
CA GLU A 95 -6.16 -3.17 14.98
C GLU A 95 -4.91 -3.62 14.22
N LEU A 96 -4.20 -2.70 13.55
CA LEU A 96 -2.98 -3.05 12.80
C LEU A 96 -1.84 -3.52 13.72
N LYS A 97 -1.74 -3.00 14.94
CA LYS A 97 -0.77 -3.50 15.94
C LYS A 97 -0.97 -4.97 16.31
N ALA A 98 -2.14 -5.54 16.06
CA ALA A 98 -2.39 -6.96 16.26
C ALA A 98 -1.93 -7.82 15.06
N GLU A 99 -1.64 -7.21 13.91
CA GLU A 99 -1.31 -7.90 12.65
C GLU A 99 0.17 -7.80 12.27
N VAL A 100 0.87 -6.77 12.78
CA VAL A 100 2.27 -6.49 12.43
C VAL A 100 3.14 -6.27 13.67
N ASP A 101 4.45 -6.38 13.50
CA ASP A 101 5.41 -6.25 14.62
C ASP A 101 5.46 -4.84 15.20
N LYS A 102 5.29 -3.83 14.34
CA LYS A 102 5.36 -2.42 14.76
C LYS A 102 4.55 -1.51 13.85
N VAL A 103 3.88 -0.54 14.46
CA VAL A 103 3.27 0.59 13.76
C VAL A 103 3.93 1.88 14.27
N VAL A 104 4.55 2.61 13.36
CA VAL A 104 5.19 3.91 13.58
C VAL A 104 4.32 4.99 12.97
N TYR A 105 4.00 6.03 13.75
CA TYR A 105 3.18 7.14 13.27
C TYR A 105 3.59 8.48 13.88
N LEU A 106 3.28 9.59 13.18
CA LEU A 106 3.54 10.94 13.66
C LEU A 106 2.34 11.54 14.39
N LYS A 107 1.12 11.34 13.88
CA LYS A 107 -0.13 11.86 14.43
C LYS A 107 -1.19 10.77 14.52
N MET A 108 -2.00 10.83 15.59
CA MET A 108 -3.10 9.90 15.82
C MET A 108 -4.41 10.62 16.20
N PRO A 109 -5.05 11.31 15.24
CA PRO A 109 -6.26 12.10 15.49
C PRO A 109 -7.48 11.21 15.74
N LYS A 110 -8.33 11.60 16.71
CA LYS A 110 -9.60 10.90 16.97
C LYS A 110 -10.60 11.03 15.81
N HIS A 111 -10.56 12.14 15.08
CA HIS A 111 -11.43 12.43 13.95
C HIS A 111 -10.56 12.63 12.71
N LEU A 112 -10.32 11.54 11.99
CA LEU A 112 -9.63 11.57 10.70
C LEU A 112 -10.69 11.64 9.60
N HIS A 113 -10.90 12.84 9.04
CA HIS A 113 -11.89 13.04 7.96
C HIS A 113 -11.31 12.67 6.58
N SER A 114 -10.12 13.15 6.29
CA SER A 114 -9.37 12.89 5.06
C SER A 114 -7.89 13.00 5.35
N ILE A 115 -7.07 12.24 4.63
CA ILE A 115 -5.60 12.34 4.70
C ILE A 115 -5.13 13.70 4.20
N SER A 116 -5.76 14.23 3.15
CA SER A 116 -5.40 15.50 2.52
C SER A 116 -5.41 16.71 3.48
N LEU A 117 -6.18 16.67 4.57
CA LEU A 117 -6.21 17.75 5.57
C LEU A 117 -4.94 17.84 6.43
N TRP A 118 -4.06 16.84 6.35
CA TRP A 118 -2.82 16.77 7.12
C TRP A 118 -1.59 17.21 6.33
N TYR A 119 -1.81 17.69 5.11
CA TYR A 119 -0.78 18.12 4.16
C TYR A 119 -1.10 19.52 3.65
N ASP A 120 -0.10 20.39 3.61
CA ASP A 120 -0.23 21.71 2.98
C ASP A 120 -0.35 21.58 1.46
N ASP A 121 0.32 20.57 0.89
CA ASP A 121 0.23 20.16 -0.51
C ASP A 121 -0.08 18.67 -0.61
N PHE A 122 -1.21 18.34 -1.25
CA PHE A 122 -1.69 16.98 -1.47
C PHE A 122 -1.92 16.72 -2.97
N ALA A 123 -1.09 17.32 -3.83
CA ALA A 123 -1.10 17.05 -5.25
C ALA A 123 -0.90 15.55 -5.52
N GLN A 124 -1.70 15.02 -6.44
CA GLN A 124 -1.60 13.62 -6.82
C GLN A 124 -0.29 13.35 -7.54
N THR A 125 0.46 12.36 -7.07
CA THR A 125 1.69 11.90 -7.75
C THR A 125 1.33 11.26 -9.09
N THR A 126 2.01 11.70 -10.14
CA THR A 126 1.82 11.20 -11.50
C THR A 126 2.57 9.89 -11.74
N ASP A 127 2.08 9.10 -12.70
CA ASP A 127 2.75 7.86 -13.13
C ASP A 127 4.23 8.09 -13.52
N GLU A 128 4.55 9.25 -14.10
CA GLU A 128 5.90 9.59 -14.54
C GLU A 128 6.83 9.86 -13.35
N GLU A 129 6.36 10.61 -12.35
CA GLU A 129 7.12 10.85 -11.10
C GLU A 129 7.41 9.54 -10.37
N VAL A 130 6.41 8.65 -10.25
CA VAL A 130 6.59 7.32 -9.64
C VAL A 130 7.68 6.53 -10.39
N ARG A 131 7.62 6.53 -11.73
CA ARG A 131 8.58 5.81 -12.55
C ARG A 131 10.00 6.35 -12.37
N GLN A 132 10.17 7.67 -12.36
CA GLN A 132 11.46 8.32 -12.18
C GLN A 132 12.06 7.97 -10.81
N LEU A 133 11.29 8.12 -9.73
CA LEU A 133 11.75 7.82 -8.37
C LEU A 133 12.15 6.35 -8.20
N LEU A 134 11.37 5.43 -8.78
CA LEU A 134 11.72 4.01 -8.77
C LEU A 134 13.00 3.71 -9.55
N GLN A 135 13.30 4.46 -10.61
CA GLN A 135 14.55 4.28 -11.36
C GLN A 135 15.75 4.81 -10.57
N GLU A 136 15.63 5.99 -9.94
CA GLU A 136 16.66 6.59 -9.11
C GLU A 136 17.04 5.71 -7.91
N ALA A 137 16.04 5.25 -7.14
CA ALA A 137 16.27 4.37 -5.99
C ALA A 137 16.97 3.06 -6.37
N ASN A 138 16.68 2.51 -7.55
CA ASN A 138 17.34 1.29 -8.03
C ASN A 138 18.80 1.54 -8.42
N CYS A 139 19.10 2.67 -9.06
CA CYS A 139 20.48 3.04 -9.36
C CYS A 139 21.31 3.11 -8.06
N GLU A 140 20.78 3.75 -7.03
CA GLU A 140 21.46 3.84 -5.72
C GLU A 140 21.69 2.46 -5.08
N LEU A 141 20.69 1.58 -5.10
CA LEU A 141 20.82 0.20 -4.56
C LEU A 141 21.91 -0.60 -5.30
N THR A 142 21.96 -0.53 -6.64
CA THR A 142 23.02 -1.22 -7.41
C THR A 142 24.41 -0.63 -7.16
N SER A 143 24.50 0.64 -6.78
CA SER A 143 25.75 1.25 -6.35
C SER A 143 26.16 0.73 -4.98
N ILE A 144 25.25 0.64 -4.01
CA ILE A 144 25.54 0.14 -2.65
C ILE A 144 25.97 -1.34 -2.67
N GLU A 145 25.31 -2.19 -3.46
CA GLU A 145 25.67 -3.61 -3.61
C GLU A 145 27.03 -3.81 -4.31
N LYS A 146 27.48 -2.89 -5.17
CA LYS A 146 28.82 -2.95 -5.78
C LYS A 146 29.95 -2.61 -4.81
N TYR A 147 29.65 -1.95 -3.69
CA TYR A 147 30.63 -1.51 -2.70
C TYR A 147 30.48 -2.20 -1.33
N SER A 148 29.62 -3.22 -1.22
CA SER A 148 29.45 -4.08 -0.04
C SER A 148 30.00 -5.48 -0.30
#